data_AF-A0AAI9TUE3-F1
#
_entry.id   AF-A0AAI9TUE3-F1
#
_cell.length_a   1.000
_cell.length_b   1.000
_cell.length_c   1.000
_cell.angle_alpha   90.00
_cell.angle_beta   90.00
_cell.angle_gamma   90.00
#
_symmetry.space_group_name_H-M   'P 1'
#
loop_
_entity.id
_entity.type
_entity.pdbx_description
1 polymer ?
#
loop_
_entity_poly.entity_id
_entity_poly.type
_entity_poly.pdbx_seq_one_letter_code
_entity_poly.pdbx_strand_id
1 'polypeptide(L)'
;MMNESEEDENIALAAEGRAEIVEGKFRELGVPRKFDYERVKAARANQMARSLIHEGRDSVSTAWFAWYVDFNVWNFIHEKCEYYRRHQVRNPLLTFLNCLLVAKNGDHETFPWIDFEPAVKPKTSEDASAWFDGLKDAIKQKYDLPALERKKQGLTLMRLENYLVRDHDKVAARLREDTWNNVFPGRVPPHGIAFEVIVPSAVKMFSDLKWDVTQGAHHIPDTVGISTVGRVHRRGHFVMAMVLGYNPGVVDDPESRLILAKTYDLILKWAVTIIITGRSMKLTRVFKNFDLPQSGLDAVGEDTIMGGIGDEMELTREQLALCAEEFDVVPLTSIPDYAVFRVSEWLHREVCRTSAEDRCRLLRDWCQLEDVKFHQNLEGMTREDLLKACHEAWMEKTNKWKETLDVTVWSWTEEVYWAKKIAEPFDS
;
A
#
# COMPACT_ATOMS: atom_id res chain seq x y z
N MET A 1 -30.05 -8.91 0.07
CA MET A 1 -29.07 -8.71 1.16
C MET A 1 -28.87 -10.08 1.77
N MET A 2 -27.67 -10.67 1.68
CA MET A 2 -27.36 -11.85 2.49
C MET A 2 -27.34 -11.42 3.96
N ASN A 3 -27.89 -12.25 4.84
CA ASN A 3 -27.83 -12.02 6.28
C ASN A 3 -26.38 -12.25 6.76
N GLU A 4 -25.89 -11.49 7.75
CA GLU A 4 -24.50 -11.64 8.26
C GLU A 4 -24.22 -13.08 8.73
N SER A 5 -25.23 -13.76 9.26
CA SER A 5 -25.13 -15.17 9.64
C SER A 5 -24.95 -16.11 8.43
N GLU A 6 -25.60 -15.82 7.30
CA GLU A 6 -25.47 -16.61 6.07
C GLU A 6 -24.11 -16.37 5.40
N GLU A 7 -23.56 -15.16 5.45
CA GLU A 7 -22.21 -14.88 4.95
C GLU A 7 -21.15 -15.61 5.78
N ASP A 8 -21.24 -15.54 7.11
CA ASP A 8 -20.33 -16.24 8.02
C ASP A 8 -20.42 -17.77 7.87
N GLU A 9 -21.63 -18.34 7.69
CA GLU A 9 -21.83 -19.77 7.42
C GLU A 9 -21.22 -20.21 6.08
N ASN A 10 -21.42 -19.42 5.01
CA ASN A 10 -20.83 -19.73 3.71
C ASN A 10 -19.29 -19.61 3.72
N ILE A 11 -18.73 -18.66 4.48
CA ILE A 11 -17.28 -18.54 4.67
C ILE A 11 -16.72 -19.75 5.43
N ALA A 12 -17.43 -20.24 6.45
CA ALA A 12 -17.04 -21.42 7.21
C ALA A 12 -17.06 -22.68 6.33
N LEU A 13 -18.14 -22.91 5.57
CA LEU A 13 -18.25 -24.02 4.61
C LEU A 13 -17.18 -23.92 3.52
N ALA A 14 -16.88 -22.72 3.03
CA ALA A 14 -15.79 -22.50 2.08
C ALA A 14 -14.40 -22.78 2.69
N ALA A 15 -14.25 -22.68 4.01
CA ALA A 15 -12.99 -22.99 4.70
C ALA A 15 -12.77 -24.50 4.85
N GLU A 16 -13.85 -25.26 5.00
CA GLU A 16 -13.80 -26.73 5.00
C GLU A 16 -13.36 -27.25 3.62
N GLY A 17 -12.27 -28.01 3.57
CA GLY A 17 -11.74 -28.59 2.33
C GLY A 17 -10.97 -27.63 1.42
N ARG A 18 -10.88 -26.32 1.76
CA ARG A 18 -10.16 -25.32 0.96
C ARG A 18 -8.69 -25.71 0.73
N ALA A 19 -8.00 -26.12 1.80
CA ALA A 19 -6.63 -26.58 1.75
C ALA A 19 -6.47 -27.88 0.92
N GLU A 20 -7.40 -28.82 1.05
CA GLU A 20 -7.36 -30.10 0.31
C GLU A 20 -7.53 -29.90 -1.20
N ILE A 21 -8.37 -28.94 -1.60
CA ILE A 21 -8.58 -28.59 -3.01
C ILE A 21 -7.35 -27.88 -3.57
N VAL A 22 -6.76 -26.92 -2.83
CA VAL A 22 -5.52 -26.26 -3.25
C VAL A 22 -4.38 -27.27 -3.37
N GLU A 23 -4.25 -28.20 -2.43
CA GLU A 23 -3.29 -29.31 -2.50
C GLU A 23 -3.59 -30.26 -3.66
N GLY A 24 -4.88 -30.56 -3.90
CA GLY A 24 -5.35 -31.33 -5.05
C GLY A 24 -4.91 -30.70 -6.38
N LYS A 25 -5.08 -29.38 -6.50
CA LYS A 25 -4.64 -28.61 -7.68
C LYS A 25 -3.12 -28.62 -7.85
N PHE A 26 -2.40 -28.58 -6.73
CA PHE A 26 -0.94 -28.72 -6.70
C PHE A 26 -0.48 -30.05 -7.33
N ARG A 27 -1.20 -31.14 -7.01
CA ARG A 27 -0.96 -32.48 -7.57
C ARG A 27 -1.36 -32.56 -9.05
N GLU A 28 -2.54 -32.05 -9.39
CA GLU A 28 -3.07 -32.02 -10.77
C GLU A 28 -2.10 -31.33 -11.74
N LEU A 29 -1.56 -30.18 -11.35
CA LEU A 29 -0.66 -29.39 -12.19
C LEU A 29 0.79 -29.92 -12.22
N GLY A 30 1.07 -31.08 -11.60
CA GLY A 30 2.36 -31.75 -11.68
C GLY A 30 3.52 -30.94 -11.13
N VAL A 31 3.27 -30.10 -10.11
CA VAL A 31 4.30 -29.23 -9.54
C VAL A 31 5.47 -30.10 -9.01
N PRO A 32 6.74 -29.78 -9.35
CA PRO A 32 7.87 -30.61 -8.94
C PRO A 32 7.92 -30.82 -7.41
N ARG A 33 8.14 -32.06 -6.95
CA ARG A 33 8.19 -32.45 -5.53
C ARG A 33 9.10 -31.60 -4.62
N LYS A 34 10.08 -30.88 -5.18
CA LYS A 34 10.94 -29.94 -4.45
C LYS A 34 10.17 -28.71 -3.91
N PHE A 35 9.03 -28.40 -4.51
CA PHE A 35 8.06 -27.41 -4.07
C PHE A 35 6.93 -28.15 -3.36
N ASP A 36 7.18 -28.73 -2.19
CA ASP A 36 6.09 -29.34 -1.41
C ASP A 36 5.02 -28.30 -1.01
N TYR A 37 3.74 -28.69 -0.97
CA TYR A 37 2.61 -27.76 -0.71
C TYR A 37 2.78 -27.05 0.64
N GLU A 38 3.10 -27.80 1.70
CA GLU A 38 3.30 -27.21 3.04
C GLU A 38 4.50 -26.26 3.06
N ARG A 39 5.57 -26.59 2.33
CA ARG A 39 6.71 -25.69 2.18
C ARG A 39 6.34 -24.39 1.45
N VAL A 40 5.56 -24.48 0.38
CA VAL A 40 5.09 -23.30 -0.38
C VAL A 40 4.15 -22.47 0.48
N LYS A 41 3.20 -23.11 1.16
CA LYS A 41 2.26 -22.49 2.08
C LYS A 41 2.97 -21.74 3.20
N ALA A 42 3.93 -22.36 3.87
CA ALA A 42 4.74 -21.74 4.92
C ALA A 42 5.56 -20.55 4.38
N ALA A 43 6.16 -20.69 3.19
CA ALA A 43 6.91 -19.59 2.56
C ALA A 43 6.00 -18.40 2.21
N ARG A 44 4.79 -18.66 1.70
CA ARG A 44 3.80 -17.62 1.40
C ARG A 44 3.27 -16.95 2.64
N ALA A 45 2.93 -17.72 3.68
CA ALA A 45 2.55 -17.17 4.98
C ALA A 45 3.63 -16.25 5.56
N ASN A 46 4.91 -16.64 5.48
CA ASN A 46 6.01 -15.78 5.94
C ASN A 46 6.13 -14.49 5.12
N GLN A 47 6.03 -14.57 3.80
CA GLN A 47 6.06 -13.39 2.92
C GLN A 47 4.90 -12.45 3.21
N MET A 48 3.70 -13.00 3.41
CA MET A 48 2.49 -12.23 3.66
C MET A 48 2.51 -11.59 5.04
N ALA A 49 3.00 -12.29 6.06
CA ALA A 49 3.20 -11.69 7.38
C ALA A 49 4.13 -10.46 7.29
N ARG A 50 5.20 -10.51 6.48
CA ARG A 50 6.03 -9.31 6.22
C ARG A 50 5.21 -8.20 5.58
N SER A 51 4.42 -8.50 4.55
CA SER A 51 3.57 -7.51 3.88
C SER A 51 2.62 -6.81 4.85
N LEU A 52 1.94 -7.59 5.70
CA LEU A 52 0.97 -7.07 6.66
C LEU A 52 1.63 -6.22 7.74
N ILE A 53 2.86 -6.57 8.16
CA ILE A 53 3.66 -5.70 9.05
C ILE A 53 3.99 -4.38 8.35
N HIS A 54 4.34 -4.40 7.06
CA HIS A 54 4.57 -3.18 6.28
C HIS A 54 3.30 -2.36 6.09
N GLU A 55 2.14 -2.98 6.05
CA GLU A 55 0.82 -2.34 6.02
C GLU A 55 0.32 -1.91 7.41
N GLY A 56 1.13 -2.07 8.46
CA GLY A 56 0.82 -1.59 9.81
C GLY A 56 -0.23 -2.44 10.55
N ARG A 57 -0.43 -3.70 10.14
CA ARG A 57 -1.37 -4.62 10.80
C ARG A 57 -0.76 -5.18 12.07
N ASP A 58 -1.40 -4.88 13.20
CA ASP A 58 -1.02 -5.46 14.49
C ASP A 58 -1.61 -6.85 14.73
N SER A 59 -2.80 -7.13 14.22
CA SER A 59 -3.43 -8.46 14.25
C SER A 59 -4.38 -8.61 13.06
N VAL A 60 -4.70 -9.85 12.71
CA VAL A 60 -5.64 -10.23 11.65
C VAL A 60 -6.45 -11.46 12.08
N SER A 61 -7.64 -11.65 11.53
CA SER A 61 -8.45 -12.83 11.84
C SER A 61 -7.80 -14.13 11.31
N THR A 62 -7.99 -15.22 12.04
CA THR A 62 -7.52 -16.57 11.66
C THR A 62 -8.09 -16.99 10.32
N ALA A 63 -9.40 -16.81 10.14
CA ALA A 63 -10.11 -17.17 8.91
C ALA A 63 -9.56 -16.42 7.70
N TRP A 64 -9.37 -15.10 7.82
CA TRP A 64 -8.85 -14.28 6.73
C TRP A 64 -7.39 -14.61 6.42
N PHE A 65 -6.53 -14.78 7.44
CA PHE A 65 -5.12 -15.07 7.18
C PHE A 65 -4.94 -16.42 6.46
N ALA A 66 -5.69 -17.45 6.86
CA ALA A 66 -5.67 -18.74 6.17
C ALA A 66 -6.17 -18.61 4.72
N TRP A 67 -7.30 -17.93 4.51
CA TRP A 67 -7.83 -17.66 3.17
C TRP A 67 -6.82 -16.91 2.29
N TYR A 68 -6.18 -15.88 2.85
CA TYR A 68 -5.22 -15.04 2.12
C TYR A 68 -4.00 -15.86 1.71
N VAL A 69 -3.55 -16.79 2.56
CA VAL A 69 -2.43 -17.70 2.25
C VAL A 69 -2.81 -18.64 1.13
N ASP A 70 -3.99 -19.28 1.21
CA ASP A 70 -4.49 -20.19 0.18
C ASP A 70 -4.65 -19.47 -1.17
N PHE A 71 -5.20 -18.25 -1.18
CA PHE A 71 -5.30 -17.40 -2.36
C PHE A 71 -3.92 -17.14 -3.01
N ASN A 72 -2.91 -16.82 -2.21
CA ASN A 72 -1.55 -16.58 -2.71
C ASN A 72 -0.89 -17.86 -3.22
N VAL A 73 -1.14 -18.99 -2.56
CA VAL A 73 -0.65 -20.30 -3.02
C VAL A 73 -1.30 -20.66 -4.35
N TRP A 74 -2.61 -20.45 -4.51
CA TRP A 74 -3.35 -20.64 -5.76
C TRP A 74 -2.73 -19.83 -6.91
N ASN A 75 -2.59 -18.52 -6.73
CA ASN A 75 -2.01 -17.64 -7.74
C ASN A 75 -0.58 -18.08 -8.11
N PHE A 76 0.23 -18.43 -7.12
CA PHE A 76 1.59 -18.91 -7.35
C PHE A 76 1.64 -20.19 -8.18
N ILE A 77 0.76 -21.14 -7.91
CA ILE A 77 0.69 -22.41 -8.64
C ILE A 77 0.35 -22.14 -10.10
N HIS A 78 -0.67 -21.31 -10.36
CA HIS A 78 -1.07 -20.98 -11.72
C HIS A 78 0.05 -20.22 -12.48
N GLU A 79 0.72 -19.26 -11.84
CA GLU A 79 1.86 -18.55 -12.44
C GLU A 79 3.04 -19.48 -12.75
N LYS A 80 3.46 -20.31 -11.79
CA LYS A 80 4.63 -21.19 -11.98
C LYS A 80 4.35 -22.34 -12.92
N CYS A 81 3.17 -22.95 -12.86
CA CYS A 81 2.85 -24.06 -13.75
C CYS A 81 2.63 -23.60 -15.19
N GLU A 82 2.02 -22.44 -15.44
CA GLU A 82 1.97 -21.89 -16.79
C GLU A 82 3.34 -21.47 -17.31
N TYR A 83 4.18 -20.87 -16.45
CA TYR A 83 5.55 -20.56 -16.80
C TYR A 83 6.37 -21.83 -17.12
N TYR A 84 6.28 -22.89 -16.31
CA TYR A 84 6.98 -24.16 -16.56
C TYR A 84 6.43 -24.92 -17.78
N ARG A 85 5.13 -24.78 -18.08
CA ARG A 85 4.49 -25.36 -19.27
C ARG A 85 4.88 -24.62 -20.55
N ARG A 86 5.06 -23.29 -20.49
CA ARG A 86 5.39 -22.45 -21.67
C ARG A 86 6.89 -22.17 -21.85
N HIS A 87 7.70 -22.15 -20.79
CA HIS A 87 9.08 -21.65 -20.84
C HIS A 87 10.06 -22.46 -19.98
N GLN A 88 10.97 -23.15 -20.65
CA GLN A 88 12.09 -23.86 -20.04
C GLN A 88 13.33 -22.95 -19.83
N VAL A 89 13.18 -21.65 -19.48
CA VAL A 89 14.34 -20.72 -19.39
C VAL A 89 14.30 -19.76 -18.19
N ARG A 90 15.35 -19.87 -17.37
CA ARG A 90 15.82 -19.06 -16.23
C ARG A 90 15.55 -17.54 -16.27
N ASN A 91 14.56 -17.01 -15.53
CA ASN A 91 14.75 -15.75 -14.78
C ASN A 91 13.69 -15.51 -13.66
N PRO A 92 14.07 -15.39 -12.37
CA PRO A 92 13.11 -15.22 -11.26
C PRO A 92 12.51 -13.81 -11.09
N LEU A 93 13.13 -12.76 -11.64
CA LEU A 93 12.76 -11.36 -11.34
C LEU A 93 11.46 -10.88 -12.01
N LEU A 94 11.09 -11.46 -13.15
CA LEU A 94 9.83 -11.17 -13.86
C LEU A 94 8.58 -11.76 -13.18
N THR A 95 8.73 -12.61 -12.17
CA THR A 95 7.58 -13.26 -11.51
C THR A 95 6.80 -12.28 -10.62
N PHE A 96 7.46 -11.32 -9.96
CA PHE A 96 6.80 -10.50 -8.93
C PHE A 96 5.93 -9.36 -9.48
N LEU A 97 6.27 -8.80 -10.64
CA LEU A 97 5.48 -7.73 -11.28
C LEU A 97 4.20 -8.26 -11.96
N ASN A 98 4.21 -9.50 -12.47
CA ASN A 98 3.01 -10.13 -13.01
C ASN A 98 1.99 -10.52 -11.92
N CYS A 99 2.39 -10.67 -10.65
CA CYS A 99 1.46 -10.93 -9.55
C CYS A 99 0.50 -9.76 -9.25
N LEU A 100 0.84 -8.54 -9.68
CA LEU A 100 0.07 -7.32 -9.37
C LEU A 100 -0.90 -6.92 -10.49
N LEU A 101 -0.60 -7.30 -11.72
CA LEU A 101 -1.48 -7.11 -12.86
C LEU A 101 -2.28 -8.39 -13.04
N VAL A 102 -3.53 -8.39 -12.57
CA VAL A 102 -4.52 -9.41 -12.93
C VAL A 102 -4.59 -9.45 -14.45
N ALA A 103 -3.86 -10.40 -15.04
CA ALA A 103 -3.73 -10.52 -16.49
C ALA A 103 -5.07 -11.01 -17.03
N LYS A 104 -5.76 -10.12 -17.74
CA LYS A 104 -6.76 -10.51 -18.71
C LYS A 104 -6.14 -11.54 -19.68
N ASN A 105 -6.86 -12.63 -19.85
CA ASN A 105 -6.80 -13.61 -20.94
C ASN A 105 -5.57 -14.52 -21.03
N GLY A 106 -5.68 -15.67 -20.36
CA GLY A 106 -5.01 -16.94 -20.68
C GLY A 106 -5.08 -17.88 -19.47
N ASP A 107 -5.68 -19.07 -19.59
CA ASP A 107 -5.70 -20.29 -18.72
C ASP A 107 -5.64 -20.21 -17.17
N HIS A 108 -5.60 -19.01 -16.57
CA HIS A 108 -5.57 -18.76 -15.14
C HIS A 108 -6.96 -18.94 -14.55
N GLU A 109 -7.18 -20.05 -13.86
CA GLU A 109 -8.43 -20.26 -13.12
C GLU A 109 -8.54 -19.23 -11.99
N THR A 110 -9.69 -18.55 -11.91
CA THR A 110 -10.02 -17.68 -10.79
C THR A 110 -10.04 -18.48 -9.50
N PHE A 111 -9.51 -17.89 -8.42
CA PHE A 111 -9.59 -18.53 -7.10
C PHE A 111 -11.07 -18.79 -6.75
N PRO A 112 -11.49 -20.04 -6.50
CA PRO A 112 -12.90 -20.40 -6.40
C PRO A 112 -13.67 -19.67 -5.29
N TRP A 113 -12.95 -19.20 -4.27
CA TRP A 113 -13.52 -18.51 -3.12
C TRP A 113 -13.19 -17.02 -3.07
N ILE A 114 -12.93 -16.41 -4.23
CA ILE A 114 -12.62 -14.97 -4.32
C ILE A 114 -13.74 -14.10 -3.73
N ASP A 115 -15.00 -14.51 -3.92
CA ASP A 115 -16.18 -13.80 -3.39
C ASP A 115 -16.45 -14.08 -1.90
N PHE A 116 -15.73 -15.02 -1.28
CA PHE A 116 -15.86 -15.38 0.15
C PHE A 116 -14.65 -14.94 0.97
N GLU A 117 -14.09 -13.75 0.67
CA GLU A 117 -13.02 -13.15 1.46
C GLU A 117 -13.53 -12.84 2.89
N PRO A 118 -12.93 -13.42 3.96
CA PRO A 118 -13.35 -13.13 5.34
C PRO A 118 -12.99 -11.70 5.77
N ALA A 119 -13.48 -11.25 6.92
CA ALA A 119 -13.08 -9.95 7.46
C ALA A 119 -11.61 -9.97 7.93
N VAL A 120 -10.83 -8.96 7.53
CA VAL A 120 -9.41 -8.82 7.89
C VAL A 120 -9.23 -8.68 9.40
N LYS A 121 -10.03 -7.82 10.04
CA LYS A 121 -9.95 -7.54 11.49
C LYS A 121 -10.64 -8.66 12.28
N PRO A 122 -10.03 -9.18 13.36
CA PRO A 122 -10.68 -10.16 14.23
C PRO A 122 -11.88 -9.52 14.97
N LYS A 123 -12.96 -10.28 15.20
CA LYS A 123 -14.14 -9.79 15.95
C LYS A 123 -13.87 -9.87 17.46
N THR A 124 -13.20 -10.93 17.93
CA THR A 124 -12.71 -11.07 19.31
C THR A 124 -11.22 -11.40 19.36
N SER A 125 -10.62 -11.39 20.56
CA SER A 125 -9.24 -11.82 20.74
C SER A 125 -9.02 -13.30 20.44
N GLU A 126 -10.02 -14.17 20.60
CA GLU A 126 -9.91 -15.58 20.25
C GLU A 126 -9.85 -15.81 18.73
N ASP A 127 -10.45 -14.91 17.94
CA ASP A 127 -10.44 -14.99 16.48
C ASP A 127 -9.09 -14.58 15.86
N ALA A 128 -8.19 -13.98 16.65
CA ALA A 128 -6.89 -13.51 16.19
C ALA A 128 -6.01 -14.67 15.72
N SER A 129 -5.34 -14.47 14.59
CA SER A 129 -4.49 -15.48 13.97
C SER A 129 -3.21 -15.70 14.76
N ALA A 130 -3.19 -16.75 15.58
CA ALA A 130 -1.98 -17.23 16.26
C ALA A 130 -0.83 -17.52 15.27
N TRP A 131 -1.17 -17.94 14.04
CA TRP A 131 -0.18 -18.18 13.00
C TRP A 131 0.48 -16.88 12.51
N PHE A 132 -0.31 -15.85 12.23
CA PHE A 132 0.23 -14.53 11.88
C PHE A 132 1.03 -13.95 13.05
N ASP A 133 0.50 -14.02 14.28
CA ASP A 133 1.15 -13.44 15.46
C ASP A 133 2.51 -14.09 15.74
N GLY A 134 2.60 -15.43 15.68
CA GLY A 134 3.87 -16.13 15.82
C GLY A 134 4.89 -15.77 14.72
N LEU A 135 4.44 -15.62 13.46
CA LEU A 135 5.30 -15.16 12.37
C LEU A 135 5.74 -13.70 12.56
N LYS A 136 4.81 -12.84 12.96
CA LYS A 136 5.03 -11.42 13.22
C LYS A 136 6.07 -11.21 14.30
N ASP A 137 5.97 -11.94 15.41
CA ASP A 137 6.94 -11.84 16.50
C ASP A 137 8.33 -12.32 16.06
N ALA A 138 8.41 -13.44 15.34
CA ALA A 138 9.69 -13.93 14.80
C ALA A 138 10.32 -12.95 13.77
N ILE A 139 9.51 -12.25 12.98
CA ILE A 139 9.96 -11.22 12.05
C ILE A 139 10.40 -9.96 12.79
N LYS A 140 9.59 -9.48 13.75
CA LYS A 140 9.88 -8.29 14.58
C LYS A 140 11.17 -8.47 15.38
N GLN A 141 11.39 -9.65 15.97
CA GLN A 141 12.64 -9.97 16.67
C GLN A 141 13.87 -9.74 15.79
N LYS A 142 13.81 -10.08 14.49
CA LYS A 142 14.91 -9.79 13.56
C LYS A 142 14.98 -8.31 13.21
N TYR A 143 13.84 -7.65 13.04
CA TYR A 143 13.71 -6.25 12.63
C TYR A 143 14.03 -5.22 13.72
N ASP A 144 14.00 -5.62 14.98
CA ASP A 144 14.23 -4.74 16.13
C ASP A 144 15.67 -4.84 16.67
N LEU A 145 16.49 -5.76 16.13
CA LEU A 145 17.92 -5.86 16.42
C LEU A 145 18.63 -4.51 16.15
N PRO A 146 19.53 -4.05 17.04
CA PRO A 146 20.37 -2.88 16.78
C PRO A 146 21.18 -3.02 15.49
N ALA A 147 21.46 -1.89 14.82
CA ALA A 147 22.08 -1.90 13.50
C ALA A 147 23.43 -2.61 13.43
N LEU A 148 24.27 -2.48 14.46
CA LEU A 148 25.56 -3.18 14.55
C LEU A 148 25.38 -4.70 14.66
N GLU A 149 24.37 -5.17 15.37
CA GLU A 149 24.08 -6.61 15.50
C GLU A 149 23.51 -7.16 14.18
N ARG A 150 22.65 -6.38 13.51
CA ARG A 150 22.19 -6.71 12.15
C ARG A 150 23.36 -6.90 11.20
N LYS A 151 24.33 -5.97 11.21
CA LYS A 151 25.54 -6.06 10.37
C LYS A 151 26.36 -7.31 10.68
N LYS A 152 26.57 -7.66 11.96
CA LYS A 152 27.28 -8.90 12.36
C LYS A 152 26.59 -10.16 11.86
N GLN A 153 25.26 -10.17 11.82
CA GLN A 153 24.45 -11.30 11.33
C GLN A 153 24.27 -11.33 9.80
N GLY A 154 24.91 -10.40 9.06
CA GLY A 154 24.73 -10.29 7.61
C GLY A 154 23.30 -9.89 7.21
N LEU A 155 22.55 -9.25 8.11
CA LEU A 155 21.22 -8.74 7.83
C LEU A 155 21.32 -7.33 7.22
N THR A 156 20.30 -6.98 6.44
CA THR A 156 20.18 -5.65 5.82
C THR A 156 20.18 -4.55 6.87
N LEU A 157 20.79 -3.40 6.59
CA LEU A 157 20.81 -2.29 7.55
C LEU A 157 19.39 -1.83 7.90
N MET A 158 18.61 -1.52 6.86
CA MET A 158 17.21 -1.14 6.97
C MET A 158 16.30 -2.34 6.69
N ARG A 159 15.05 -2.26 7.15
CA ARG A 159 14.03 -3.29 6.86
C ARG A 159 13.83 -3.37 5.35
N LEU A 160 13.75 -4.59 4.82
CA LEU A 160 13.26 -4.81 3.46
C LEU A 160 11.84 -4.28 3.38
N GLU A 161 11.41 -3.76 2.23
CA GLU A 161 10.08 -3.18 2.07
C GLU A 161 9.31 -3.88 0.96
N ASN A 162 7.99 -3.73 0.99
CA ASN A 162 7.17 -4.04 -0.17
C ASN A 162 7.46 -3.06 -1.31
N TYR A 163 7.09 -3.44 -2.52
CA TYR A 163 7.20 -2.54 -3.66
C TYR A 163 6.11 -1.47 -3.56
N LEU A 164 6.51 -0.21 -3.62
CA LEU A 164 5.64 0.95 -3.59
C LEU A 164 5.37 1.37 -5.04
N VAL A 165 4.17 1.07 -5.54
CA VAL A 165 3.73 1.51 -6.86
C VAL A 165 3.57 3.03 -6.83
N ARG A 166 4.42 3.80 -7.48
CA ARG A 166 4.31 5.27 -7.46
C ARG A 166 3.50 5.78 -8.64
N ASP A 167 2.95 6.98 -8.48
CA ASP A 167 2.47 7.73 -9.62
C ASP A 167 3.67 8.36 -10.33
N HIS A 168 3.97 7.89 -11.53
CA HIS A 168 5.09 8.39 -12.33
C HIS A 168 4.65 9.32 -13.46
N ASP A 169 3.35 9.44 -13.73
CA ASP A 169 2.84 10.23 -14.84
C ASP A 169 2.64 11.69 -14.40
N LYS A 170 3.70 12.48 -14.56
CA LYS A 170 3.69 13.91 -14.24
C LYS A 170 2.72 14.71 -15.12
N VAL A 171 2.37 14.22 -16.31
CA VAL A 171 1.42 14.90 -17.20
C VAL A 171 0.01 14.65 -16.67
N ALA A 172 -0.33 13.41 -16.35
CA ALA A 172 -1.60 13.07 -15.72
C ALA A 172 -1.76 13.78 -14.37
N ALA A 173 -0.71 13.85 -13.55
CA ALA A 173 -0.74 14.56 -12.27
C ALA A 173 -1.07 16.04 -12.42
N ARG A 174 -0.41 16.76 -13.35
CA ARG A 174 -0.72 18.16 -13.65
C ARG A 174 -2.14 18.34 -14.17
N LEU A 175 -2.58 17.48 -15.07
CA LEU A 175 -3.95 17.54 -15.61
C LEU A 175 -5.00 17.37 -14.51
N ARG A 176 -4.74 16.50 -13.52
CA ARG A 176 -5.61 16.34 -12.35
C ARG A 176 -5.62 17.59 -11.47
N GLU A 177 -4.47 18.21 -11.22
CA GLU A 177 -4.40 19.48 -10.48
C GLU A 177 -5.13 20.61 -11.21
N ASP A 178 -4.92 20.74 -12.52
CA ASP A 178 -5.62 21.73 -13.35
C ASP A 178 -7.13 21.47 -13.34
N THR A 179 -7.55 20.22 -13.52
CA THR A 179 -8.98 19.84 -13.44
C THR A 179 -9.56 20.16 -12.07
N TRP A 180 -8.83 19.89 -10.99
CA TRP A 180 -9.26 20.19 -9.63
C TRP A 180 -9.47 21.69 -9.45
N ASN A 181 -8.51 22.50 -9.88
CA ASN A 181 -8.60 23.96 -9.76
C ASN A 181 -9.74 24.54 -10.60
N ASN A 182 -10.09 23.90 -11.73
CA ASN A 182 -11.24 24.29 -12.54
C ASN A 182 -12.58 23.92 -11.89
N VAL A 183 -12.67 22.76 -11.24
CA VAL A 183 -13.93 22.27 -10.66
C VAL A 183 -14.15 22.78 -9.22
N PHE A 184 -13.08 22.97 -8.47
CA PHE A 184 -13.08 23.35 -7.05
C PHE A 184 -12.15 24.56 -6.82
N PRO A 185 -12.43 25.72 -7.41
CA PRO A 185 -11.56 26.88 -7.32
C PRO A 185 -11.30 27.28 -5.87
N GLY A 186 -10.01 27.41 -5.51
CA GLY A 186 -9.58 27.81 -4.17
C GLY A 186 -9.69 26.72 -3.09
N ARG A 187 -10.15 25.50 -3.41
CA ARG A 187 -10.22 24.39 -2.44
C ARG A 187 -8.93 23.58 -2.46
N VAL A 188 -8.47 23.19 -1.27
CA VAL A 188 -7.35 22.24 -1.12
C VAL A 188 -7.88 20.82 -1.27
N PRO A 189 -7.20 19.92 -2.01
CA PRO A 189 -7.59 18.51 -2.07
C PRO A 189 -7.62 17.88 -0.67
N PRO A 190 -8.63 17.04 -0.35
CA PRO A 190 -8.80 16.43 0.98
C PRO A 190 -7.58 15.67 1.52
N HIS A 191 -6.71 15.16 0.64
CA HIS A 191 -5.50 14.41 1.02
C HIS A 191 -4.22 15.06 0.47
N GLY A 192 -4.27 16.36 0.15
CA GLY A 192 -3.15 17.10 -0.43
C GLY A 192 -2.83 16.78 -1.89
N ILE A 193 -3.47 15.76 -2.48
CA ILE A 193 -3.34 15.38 -3.89
C ILE A 193 -4.72 15.36 -4.54
N ALA A 194 -4.85 16.03 -5.69
CA ALA A 194 -6.09 16.11 -6.47
C ALA A 194 -6.56 14.72 -6.93
N PHE A 195 -7.85 14.44 -6.73
CA PHE A 195 -8.54 13.21 -7.19
C PHE A 195 -7.91 11.91 -6.67
N GLU A 196 -7.32 11.94 -5.48
CA GLU A 196 -6.79 10.78 -4.78
C GLU A 196 -7.68 10.42 -3.59
N VAL A 197 -7.92 9.13 -3.36
CA VAL A 197 -8.65 8.59 -2.19
C VAL A 197 -7.85 7.43 -1.60
N ILE A 198 -7.50 7.51 -0.32
CA ILE A 198 -6.85 6.39 0.37
C ILE A 198 -7.84 5.24 0.55
N VAL A 199 -7.43 4.02 0.24
CA VAL A 199 -8.25 2.82 0.42
C VAL A 199 -8.29 2.48 1.92
N PRO A 200 -9.47 2.47 2.57
CA PRO A 200 -9.56 2.22 4.00
C PRO A 200 -9.03 0.85 4.42
N SER A 201 -8.47 0.77 5.63
CA SER A 201 -7.89 -0.47 6.16
C SER A 201 -8.91 -1.61 6.35
N ALA A 202 -10.21 -1.32 6.40
CA ALA A 202 -11.26 -2.33 6.56
C ALA A 202 -11.75 -2.94 5.23
N VAL A 203 -11.31 -2.44 4.08
CA VAL A 203 -11.72 -2.97 2.76
C VAL A 203 -11.21 -4.39 2.57
N LYS A 204 -12.09 -5.29 2.12
CA LYS A 204 -11.75 -6.61 1.55
C LYS A 204 -11.13 -6.38 0.17
N MET A 205 -9.81 -6.27 0.14
CA MET A 205 -9.05 -5.77 -1.01
C MET A 205 -9.27 -6.61 -2.27
N PHE A 206 -9.44 -7.93 -2.12
CA PHE A 206 -9.54 -8.84 -3.26
C PHE A 206 -10.97 -8.98 -3.75
N SER A 207 -11.93 -9.21 -2.85
CA SER A 207 -13.34 -9.40 -3.22
C SER A 207 -14.05 -8.09 -3.57
N ASP A 208 -13.90 -7.06 -2.74
CA ASP A 208 -14.77 -5.88 -2.76
C ASP A 208 -14.18 -4.71 -3.54
N LEU A 209 -12.88 -4.78 -3.87
CA LEU A 209 -12.20 -3.79 -4.68
C LEU A 209 -11.68 -4.39 -5.99
N LYS A 210 -10.64 -5.23 -5.95
CA LYS A 210 -9.97 -5.70 -7.19
C LYS A 210 -10.88 -6.54 -8.09
N TRP A 211 -11.49 -7.58 -7.52
CA TRP A 211 -12.39 -8.46 -8.27
C TRP A 211 -13.67 -7.73 -8.68
N ASP A 212 -14.27 -6.98 -7.76
CA ASP A 212 -15.46 -6.17 -8.01
C ASP A 212 -15.29 -5.18 -9.16
N VAL A 213 -14.23 -4.38 -9.16
CA VAL A 213 -13.93 -3.43 -10.25
C VAL A 213 -13.70 -4.14 -11.58
N THR A 214 -13.08 -5.32 -11.55
CA THR A 214 -12.85 -6.11 -12.77
C THR A 214 -14.17 -6.59 -13.38
N GLN A 215 -15.10 -7.07 -12.55
CA GLN A 215 -16.41 -7.58 -12.99
C GLN A 215 -17.37 -6.44 -13.37
N GLY A 216 -17.35 -5.36 -12.59
CA GLY A 216 -18.22 -4.20 -12.74
C GLY A 216 -17.59 -3.02 -13.44
N ALA A 217 -16.56 -3.21 -14.27
CA ALA A 217 -15.87 -2.12 -14.97
C ALA A 217 -16.85 -1.23 -15.77
N HIS A 218 -17.92 -1.83 -16.30
CA HIS A 218 -18.99 -1.16 -17.04
C HIS A 218 -19.88 -0.23 -16.18
N HIS A 219 -19.76 -0.27 -14.85
CA HIS A 219 -20.44 0.67 -13.95
C HIS A 219 -19.65 1.96 -13.74
N ILE A 220 -18.35 1.96 -14.04
CA ILE A 220 -17.52 3.17 -13.94
C ILE A 220 -17.70 3.97 -15.23
N PRO A 221 -17.90 5.30 -15.19
CA PRO A 221 -18.02 6.10 -16.39
C PRO A 221 -16.83 5.91 -17.34
N ASP A 222 -17.10 5.69 -18.64
CA ASP A 222 -16.07 5.41 -19.65
C ASP A 222 -15.01 6.52 -19.78
N THR A 223 -15.32 7.74 -19.35
CA THR A 223 -14.39 8.87 -19.35
C THR A 223 -13.37 8.82 -18.20
N VAL A 224 -13.60 8.01 -17.17
CA VAL A 224 -12.79 7.96 -15.95
C VAL A 224 -11.97 6.68 -15.87
N GLY A 225 -10.66 6.85 -15.71
CA GLY A 225 -9.72 5.79 -15.34
C GLY A 225 -9.45 5.81 -13.84
N ILE A 226 -9.41 4.63 -13.23
CA ILE A 226 -8.98 4.44 -11.84
C ILE A 226 -7.68 3.64 -11.85
N SER A 227 -6.62 4.23 -11.29
CA SER A 227 -5.36 3.54 -11.04
C SER A 227 -5.09 3.44 -9.55
N THR A 228 -4.22 2.51 -9.15
CA THR A 228 -3.83 2.33 -7.74
C THR A 228 -2.36 2.62 -7.55
N VAL A 229 -2.05 3.36 -6.50
CA VAL A 229 -0.69 3.72 -6.11
C VAL A 229 -0.47 3.42 -4.63
N GLY A 230 0.78 3.27 -4.23
CA GLY A 230 1.20 3.16 -2.84
C GLY A 230 1.47 4.54 -2.24
N ARG A 231 1.10 4.70 -0.98
CA ARG A 231 1.44 5.84 -0.12
C ARG A 231 2.03 5.31 1.19
N VAL A 232 2.60 6.21 1.96
CA VAL A 232 3.12 5.91 3.29
C VAL A 232 2.29 6.70 4.29
N HIS A 233 1.58 6.00 5.16
CA HIS A 233 0.90 6.59 6.28
C HIS A 233 1.91 7.24 7.23
N ARG A 234 1.52 8.28 7.97
CA ARG A 234 2.42 9.00 8.90
C ARG A 234 3.05 8.12 9.99
N ARG A 235 2.42 7.00 10.29
CA ARG A 235 2.95 5.93 11.18
C ARG A 235 4.04 5.06 10.52
N GLY A 236 4.41 5.33 9.28
CA GLY A 236 5.47 4.64 8.54
C GLY A 236 5.07 3.29 7.93
N HIS A 237 3.78 3.02 7.79
CA HIS A 237 3.26 1.84 7.10
C HIS A 237 2.70 2.19 5.72
N PHE A 238 2.66 1.20 4.83
CA PHE A 238 2.26 1.36 3.44
C PHE A 238 0.74 1.25 3.33
N VAL A 239 0.14 2.17 2.59
CA VAL A 239 -1.29 2.17 2.28
C VAL A 239 -1.49 2.27 0.78
N MET A 240 -2.63 1.77 0.29
CA MET A 240 -3.02 1.91 -1.11
C MET A 240 -3.88 3.15 -1.27
N ALA A 241 -3.69 3.89 -2.35
CA ALA A 241 -4.56 4.97 -2.77
C ALA A 241 -5.11 4.70 -4.18
N MET A 242 -6.37 5.05 -4.41
CA MET A 242 -6.97 5.13 -5.73
C MET A 242 -6.77 6.53 -6.28
N VAL A 243 -6.31 6.62 -7.51
CA VAL A 243 -6.08 7.86 -8.23
C VAL A 243 -6.99 7.87 -9.45
N LEU A 244 -7.90 8.83 -9.47
CA LEU A 244 -8.85 9.00 -10.56
C LEU A 244 -8.29 10.00 -11.57
N GLY A 245 -8.42 9.70 -12.85
CA GLY A 245 -8.07 10.59 -13.94
C GLY A 245 -8.88 10.25 -15.18
N TYR A 246 -8.54 10.88 -16.30
CA TYR A 246 -9.19 10.56 -17.56
C TYR A 246 -8.67 9.24 -18.15
N ASN A 247 -9.57 8.48 -18.77
CA ASN A 247 -9.15 7.37 -19.61
C ASN A 247 -8.39 7.87 -20.86
N PRO A 248 -7.48 7.06 -21.43
CA PRO A 248 -6.75 7.45 -22.62
C PRO A 248 -7.68 7.88 -23.76
N GLY A 249 -7.44 9.07 -24.32
CA GLY A 249 -8.20 9.60 -25.46
C GLY A 249 -9.43 10.45 -25.10
N VAL A 250 -9.76 10.59 -23.82
CA VAL A 250 -10.80 11.52 -23.35
C VAL A 250 -10.31 12.96 -23.47
N VAL A 251 -11.15 13.84 -24.02
CA VAL A 251 -10.89 15.27 -24.13
C VAL A 251 -11.23 15.94 -22.80
N ASP A 252 -10.37 16.84 -22.33
CA ASP A 252 -10.65 17.65 -21.15
C ASP A 252 -11.60 18.82 -21.50
N ASP A 253 -12.85 18.69 -21.09
CA ASP A 253 -13.95 19.62 -21.34
C ASP A 253 -14.85 19.76 -20.08
N PRO A 254 -15.80 20.71 -20.03
CA PRO A 254 -16.63 20.91 -18.84
C PRO A 254 -17.41 19.66 -18.38
N GLU A 255 -17.84 18.81 -19.31
CA GLU A 255 -18.62 17.61 -18.99
C GLU A 255 -17.76 16.51 -18.39
N SER A 256 -16.62 16.19 -19.01
CA SER A 256 -15.65 15.21 -18.50
C SER A 256 -15.10 15.60 -17.13
N ARG A 257 -14.82 16.89 -16.88
CA ARG A 257 -14.43 17.43 -15.57
C ARG A 257 -15.49 17.18 -14.49
N LEU A 258 -16.76 17.44 -14.82
CA LEU A 258 -17.90 17.19 -13.93
C LEU A 258 -18.07 15.68 -13.64
N ILE A 259 -17.94 14.82 -14.66
CA ILE A 259 -18.00 13.36 -14.49
C ILE A 259 -16.89 12.89 -13.55
N LEU A 260 -15.66 13.35 -13.75
CA LEU A 260 -14.51 12.99 -12.91
C LEU A 260 -14.74 13.42 -11.45
N ALA A 261 -15.21 14.64 -11.24
CA ALA A 261 -15.49 15.18 -9.91
C ALA A 261 -16.60 14.42 -9.18
N LYS A 262 -17.71 14.09 -9.86
CA LYS A 262 -18.78 13.27 -9.28
C LYS A 262 -18.32 11.86 -8.96
N THR A 263 -17.52 11.27 -9.84
CA THR A 263 -16.93 9.95 -9.60
C THR A 263 -16.06 9.99 -8.34
N TYR A 264 -15.23 11.01 -8.21
CA TYR A 264 -14.40 11.23 -7.02
C TYR A 264 -15.21 11.35 -5.73
N ASP A 265 -16.27 12.16 -5.73
CA ASP A 265 -17.15 12.33 -4.56
C ASP A 265 -17.78 11.01 -4.10
N LEU A 266 -18.24 10.18 -5.03
CA LEU A 266 -18.81 8.87 -4.70
C LEU A 266 -17.77 7.93 -4.10
N ILE A 267 -16.55 7.90 -4.64
CA ILE A 267 -15.46 7.08 -4.10
C ILE A 267 -15.02 7.59 -2.73
N LEU A 268 -14.96 8.90 -2.52
CA LEU A 268 -14.64 9.49 -1.22
C LEU A 268 -15.71 9.12 -0.17
N LYS A 269 -17.00 9.26 -0.50
CA LYS A 269 -18.12 8.86 0.37
C LYS A 269 -18.12 7.36 0.66
N TRP A 270 -17.77 6.53 -0.33
CA TRP A 270 -17.55 5.10 -0.14
C TRP A 270 -16.45 4.83 0.90
N ALA A 271 -15.29 5.47 0.77
CA ALA A 271 -14.17 5.28 1.68
C ALA A 271 -14.53 5.73 3.11
N VAL A 272 -15.12 6.92 3.24
CA VAL A 272 -15.58 7.48 4.52
C VAL A 272 -16.60 6.55 5.20
N THR A 273 -17.56 6.01 4.45
CA THR A 273 -18.55 5.06 4.98
C THR A 273 -17.90 3.82 5.57
N ILE A 274 -16.88 3.27 4.89
CA ILE A 274 -16.16 2.09 5.38
C ILE A 274 -15.36 2.41 6.64
N ILE A 275 -14.71 3.58 6.71
CA ILE A 275 -13.96 4.02 7.89
C ILE A 275 -14.89 4.12 9.10
N ILE A 276 -16.04 4.76 8.94
CA ILE A 276 -17.00 4.99 10.04
C ILE A 276 -17.65 3.70 10.50
N THR A 277 -18.08 2.86 9.56
CA THR A 277 -18.81 1.63 9.88
C THR A 277 -17.88 0.48 10.25
N GLY A 278 -16.60 0.56 9.87
CA GLY A 278 -15.63 -0.52 9.97
C GLY A 278 -15.95 -1.72 9.06
N ARG A 279 -16.90 -1.59 8.13
CA ARG A 279 -17.43 -2.68 7.30
C ARG A 279 -17.08 -2.44 5.84
N SER A 280 -16.50 -3.45 5.20
CA SER A 280 -16.19 -3.41 3.76
C SER A 280 -17.46 -3.34 2.91
N MET A 281 -17.36 -2.71 1.75
CA MET A 281 -18.42 -2.60 0.77
C MET A 281 -17.84 -2.63 -0.65
N LYS A 282 -18.47 -3.37 -1.57
CA LYS A 282 -18.14 -3.37 -3.00
C LYS A 282 -18.15 -1.95 -3.60
N LEU A 283 -17.08 -1.58 -4.29
CA LEU A 283 -16.94 -0.24 -4.89
C LEU A 283 -18.01 0.02 -5.96
N THR A 284 -18.31 -0.96 -6.82
CA THR A 284 -19.31 -0.84 -7.89
C THR A 284 -20.71 -0.54 -7.36
N ARG A 285 -20.99 -0.82 -6.08
CA ARG A 285 -22.28 -0.52 -5.45
C ARG A 285 -22.58 0.97 -5.44
N VAL A 286 -21.57 1.85 -5.28
CA VAL A 286 -21.80 3.30 -5.26
C VAL A 286 -22.04 3.88 -6.66
N PHE A 287 -21.80 3.09 -7.71
CA PHE A 287 -21.99 3.49 -9.11
C PHE A 287 -23.31 3.03 -9.73
N LYS A 288 -24.11 2.21 -9.03
CA LYS A 288 -25.35 1.62 -9.59
C LYS A 288 -26.40 2.64 -10.03
N ASN A 289 -26.39 3.84 -9.46
CA ASN A 289 -27.28 4.96 -9.80
C ASN A 289 -26.46 6.20 -10.16
N PHE A 290 -25.34 6.00 -10.86
CA PHE A 290 -24.53 7.14 -11.31
C PHE A 290 -25.32 7.94 -12.35
N ASP A 291 -25.86 9.08 -11.92
CA ASP A 291 -26.56 10.03 -12.79
C ASP A 291 -25.82 11.38 -12.81
N LEU A 292 -25.62 11.90 -14.02
CA LEU A 292 -25.17 13.27 -14.21
C LEU A 292 -26.33 14.22 -13.92
N PRO A 293 -26.07 15.38 -13.27
CA PRO A 293 -27.13 16.36 -13.14
C PRO A 293 -27.48 16.82 -14.56
N GLN A 294 -28.76 16.85 -14.92
CA GLN A 294 -29.15 17.45 -16.19
C GLN A 294 -28.65 18.88 -16.25
N SER A 295 -28.04 19.25 -17.37
CA SER A 295 -27.44 20.56 -17.61
C SER A 295 -28.48 21.69 -17.49
N GLY A 296 -28.63 22.24 -16.30
CA GLY A 296 -29.25 23.54 -16.09
C GLY A 296 -28.22 24.63 -16.35
N LEU A 297 -28.01 24.96 -17.64
CA LEU A 297 -27.05 25.97 -18.12
C LEU A 297 -27.42 27.43 -17.75
N ASP A 298 -28.31 27.66 -16.78
CA ASP A 298 -28.80 29.00 -16.41
C ASP A 298 -28.56 29.38 -14.95
N ALA A 299 -27.74 28.63 -14.19
CA ALA A 299 -27.41 29.01 -12.82
C ALA A 299 -26.19 29.96 -12.79
N VAL A 300 -26.48 31.26 -12.78
CA VAL A 300 -25.51 32.35 -12.61
C VAL A 300 -24.96 32.32 -11.18
N GLY A 301 -23.88 31.58 -10.97
CA GLY A 301 -23.09 31.60 -9.74
C GLY A 301 -22.09 30.44 -9.69
N GLU A 302 -20.81 30.73 -9.49
CA GLU A 302 -19.71 29.76 -9.38
C GLU A 302 -19.97 28.68 -8.31
N ASP A 303 -20.77 28.98 -7.28
CA ASP A 303 -21.19 28.02 -6.24
C ASP A 303 -22.31 27.05 -6.68
N THR A 304 -22.99 27.31 -7.81
CA THR A 304 -24.23 26.62 -8.20
C THR A 304 -24.05 25.56 -9.28
N ILE A 305 -22.94 25.55 -10.01
CA ILE A 305 -22.69 24.60 -11.12
C ILE A 305 -22.56 23.16 -10.61
N MET A 306 -22.24 22.97 -9.32
CA MET A 306 -21.87 21.69 -8.71
C MET A 306 -22.64 21.40 -7.41
N GLY A 307 -23.90 21.84 -7.28
CA GLY A 307 -24.75 21.51 -6.14
C GLY A 307 -24.83 19.98 -5.94
N GLY A 308 -24.09 19.47 -4.94
CA GLY A 308 -24.08 18.04 -4.57
C GLY A 308 -22.70 17.42 -4.33
N ILE A 309 -21.60 18.03 -4.78
CA ILE A 309 -20.26 17.62 -4.34
C ILE A 309 -19.92 18.37 -3.07
N GLY A 310 -20.16 17.72 -1.93
CA GLY A 310 -20.12 18.35 -0.62
C GLY A 310 -21.49 18.64 -0.01
N ASP A 311 -22.51 17.82 -0.26
CA ASP A 311 -23.41 17.52 0.86
C ASP A 311 -22.50 17.05 1.99
N GLU A 312 -22.27 17.92 2.97
CA GLU A 312 -21.48 17.60 4.15
C GLU A 312 -22.15 16.34 4.72
N MET A 313 -21.48 15.20 4.60
CA MET A 313 -21.82 14.08 5.45
C MET A 313 -21.74 14.67 6.86
N GLU A 314 -22.89 14.75 7.55
CA GLU A 314 -22.94 15.24 8.92
C GLU A 314 -22.21 14.23 9.80
N LEU A 315 -20.89 14.37 9.85
CA LEU A 315 -20.00 13.52 10.60
C LEU A 315 -19.83 14.09 12.00
N THR A 316 -19.88 13.21 13.00
CA THR A 316 -19.49 13.60 14.36
C THR A 316 -17.99 13.93 14.39
N ARG A 317 -17.54 14.65 15.43
CA ARG A 317 -16.11 14.97 15.59
C ARG A 317 -15.25 13.72 15.68
N GLU A 318 -15.75 12.66 16.30
CA GLU A 318 -15.07 11.38 16.40
C GLU A 318 -14.91 10.73 15.01
N GLN A 319 -15.96 10.77 14.18
CA GLN A 319 -15.92 10.23 12.82
C GLN A 319 -14.95 11.01 11.92
N LEU A 320 -14.90 12.34 12.06
CA LEU A 320 -13.93 13.18 11.38
C LEU A 320 -12.49 12.85 11.81
N ALA A 321 -12.26 12.63 13.10
CA ALA A 321 -10.95 12.25 13.61
C ALA A 321 -10.50 10.88 13.07
N LEU A 322 -11.40 9.90 12.98
CA LEU A 322 -11.12 8.59 12.38
C LEU A 322 -10.74 8.71 10.90
N CYS A 323 -11.49 9.51 10.14
CA CYS A 323 -11.17 9.75 8.73
C CYS A 323 -9.84 10.48 8.56
N ALA A 324 -9.60 11.51 9.37
CA ALA A 324 -8.33 12.24 9.34
C ALA A 324 -7.15 11.33 9.68
N GLU A 325 -7.30 10.41 10.63
CA GLU A 325 -6.27 9.41 10.95
C GLU A 325 -6.00 8.49 9.77
N GLU A 326 -7.01 7.78 9.25
CA GLU A 326 -6.82 6.81 8.14
C GLU A 326 -6.26 7.47 6.87
N PHE A 327 -6.52 8.76 6.65
CA PHE A 327 -6.07 9.52 5.49
C PHE A 327 -4.74 10.27 5.69
N ASP A 328 -4.10 10.19 6.86
CA ASP A 328 -2.87 10.91 7.18
C ASP A 328 -1.63 10.27 6.51
N VAL A 329 -1.39 10.63 5.25
CA VAL A 329 -0.26 10.17 4.45
C VAL A 329 0.86 11.20 4.37
N VAL A 330 2.11 10.73 4.31
CA VAL A 330 3.29 11.56 4.15
C VAL A 330 3.31 12.12 2.71
N PRO A 331 3.54 13.43 2.51
CA PRO A 331 3.60 14.05 1.18
C PRO A 331 4.93 13.73 0.49
N LEU A 332 5.12 12.47 0.11
CA LEU A 332 6.33 11.98 -0.54
C LEU A 332 6.25 12.23 -2.05
N THR A 333 6.58 13.44 -2.46
CA THR A 333 6.43 13.90 -3.85
C THR A 333 7.43 13.25 -4.82
N SER A 334 8.50 12.64 -4.31
CA SER A 334 9.56 12.05 -5.12
C SER A 334 10.26 10.84 -4.46
N ILE A 335 11.07 10.12 -5.26
CA ILE A 335 11.95 9.05 -4.77
C ILE A 335 12.98 9.59 -3.75
N PRO A 336 13.66 10.72 -4.00
CA PRO A 336 14.51 11.37 -2.99
C PRO A 336 13.81 11.66 -1.67
N ASP A 337 12.58 12.21 -1.69
CA ASP A 337 11.83 12.49 -0.45
C ASP A 337 11.60 11.20 0.35
N TYR A 338 11.35 10.10 -0.36
CA TYR A 338 11.20 8.79 0.26
C TYR A 338 12.50 8.26 0.86
N ALA A 339 13.63 8.45 0.19
CA ALA A 339 14.95 8.11 0.73
C ALA A 339 15.25 8.90 2.01
N VAL A 340 14.93 10.19 2.02
CA VAL A 340 15.05 11.05 3.22
C VAL A 340 14.19 10.50 4.34
N PHE A 341 12.91 10.22 4.08
CA PHE A 341 12.00 9.62 5.07
C PHE A 341 12.53 8.29 5.64
N ARG A 342 13.00 7.39 4.78
CA ARG A 342 13.59 6.09 5.13
C ARG A 342 14.77 6.23 6.09
N VAL A 343 15.73 7.09 5.74
CA VAL A 343 16.93 7.31 6.55
C VAL A 343 16.55 7.99 7.87
N SER A 344 15.63 8.95 7.81
CA SER A 344 15.11 9.71 8.95
C SER A 344 14.49 8.79 10.01
N GLU A 345 13.67 7.82 9.59
CA GLU A 345 13.07 6.84 10.49
C GLU A 345 14.08 5.82 11.05
N TRP A 346 15.06 5.41 10.24
CA TRP A 346 16.15 4.56 10.72
C TRP A 346 17.02 5.27 11.77
N LEU A 347 17.42 6.51 11.50
CA LEU A 347 18.20 7.35 12.42
C LEU A 347 17.50 7.51 13.76
N HIS A 348 16.18 7.77 13.74
CA HIS A 348 15.41 7.92 14.97
C HIS A 348 15.38 6.66 15.83
N ARG A 349 15.37 5.48 15.21
CA ARG A 349 15.42 4.20 15.94
C ARG A 349 16.80 3.92 16.53
N GLU A 350 17.86 4.35 15.86
CA GLU A 350 19.24 4.01 16.22
C GLU A 350 19.96 5.07 17.05
N VAL A 351 19.40 6.28 17.20
CA VAL A 351 20.04 7.41 17.90
C VAL A 351 20.51 7.04 19.31
N CYS A 352 19.72 6.29 20.07
CA CYS A 352 20.07 5.84 21.43
C CYS A 352 20.75 4.46 21.48
N ARG A 353 20.98 3.81 20.33
CA ARG A 353 21.48 2.43 20.25
C ARG A 353 22.91 2.33 19.70
N THR A 354 23.36 3.38 19.03
CA THR A 354 24.62 3.42 18.28
C THR A 354 25.28 4.78 18.48
N SER A 355 26.59 4.89 18.26
CA SER A 355 27.27 6.18 18.21
C SER A 355 26.96 6.91 16.89
N ALA A 356 27.12 8.24 16.85
CA ALA A 356 26.93 8.99 15.61
C ALA A 356 27.96 8.61 14.54
N GLU A 357 29.20 8.31 14.94
CA GLU A 357 30.24 7.78 14.05
C GLU A 357 29.82 6.44 13.42
N ASP A 358 29.34 5.50 14.23
CA ASP A 358 28.89 4.20 13.73
C ASP A 358 27.73 4.34 12.75
N ARG A 359 26.77 5.22 13.04
CA ARG A 359 25.67 5.50 12.11
C ARG A 359 26.17 6.05 10.78
N CYS A 360 27.17 6.94 10.80
CA CYS A 360 27.76 7.50 9.59
C CYS A 360 28.40 6.41 8.74
N ARG A 361 29.22 5.55 9.36
CA ARG A 361 29.83 4.41 8.67
C ARG A 361 28.79 3.46 8.10
N LEU A 362 27.78 3.08 8.90
CA LEU A 362 26.72 2.17 8.46
C LEU A 362 25.89 2.73 7.30
N LEU A 363 25.53 4.01 7.35
CA LEU A 363 24.80 4.66 6.25
C LEU A 363 25.67 4.79 5.00
N ARG A 364 26.95 5.11 5.14
CA ARG A 364 27.89 5.14 4.00
C ARG A 364 27.99 3.78 3.32
N ASP A 365 28.10 2.70 4.10
CA ASP A 365 28.10 1.32 3.57
C ASP A 365 26.76 1.03 2.85
N TRP A 366 25.64 1.42 3.44
CA TRP A 366 24.32 1.25 2.83
C TRP A 366 24.19 2.02 1.50
N CYS A 367 24.83 3.18 1.34
CA CYS A 367 24.83 3.94 0.09
C CYS A 367 25.67 3.32 -1.04
N GLN A 368 26.48 2.27 -0.80
CA GLN A 368 27.37 1.69 -1.83
C GLN A 368 26.65 0.88 -2.92
N LEU A 369 25.32 0.68 -2.83
CA LEU A 369 24.47 0.05 -3.85
C LEU A 369 24.89 -1.37 -4.28
N GLU A 370 25.74 -2.07 -3.52
CA GLU A 370 26.36 -3.34 -3.95
C GLU A 370 25.37 -4.52 -4.12
N ASP A 371 24.12 -4.39 -3.67
CA ASP A 371 23.08 -5.40 -3.90
C ASP A 371 21.71 -4.74 -4.09
N VAL A 372 21.23 -4.74 -5.34
CA VAL A 372 19.99 -4.09 -5.82
C VAL A 372 18.76 -4.48 -4.99
N LYS A 373 18.79 -5.65 -4.32
CA LYS A 373 17.69 -6.09 -3.44
C LYS A 373 17.52 -5.25 -2.17
N PHE A 374 18.50 -4.43 -1.79
CA PHE A 374 18.49 -3.66 -0.54
C PHE A 374 18.01 -2.21 -0.68
N HIS A 375 17.72 -1.77 -1.90
CA HIS A 375 17.29 -0.41 -2.24
C HIS A 375 15.95 -0.37 -2.98
N GLN A 376 15.07 -1.34 -2.68
CA GLN A 376 13.71 -1.36 -3.20
C GLN A 376 12.99 -0.01 -2.92
N ASN A 377 12.26 0.50 -3.93
CA ASN A 377 11.60 1.81 -3.96
C ASN A 377 12.53 3.03 -4.11
N LEU A 378 13.84 2.79 -4.31
CA LEU A 378 14.88 3.78 -4.55
C LEU A 378 15.55 3.58 -5.91
N GLU A 379 14.83 2.96 -6.86
CA GLU A 379 15.35 2.67 -8.19
C GLU A 379 15.75 3.96 -8.91
N GLY A 380 16.95 3.95 -9.50
CA GLY A 380 17.50 5.11 -10.21
C GLY A 380 18.25 6.13 -9.35
N MET A 381 18.31 5.96 -8.02
CA MET A 381 19.18 6.77 -7.17
C MET A 381 20.64 6.34 -7.30
N THR A 382 21.54 7.32 -7.44
CA THR A 382 22.99 7.10 -7.37
C THR A 382 23.46 7.02 -5.92
N ARG A 383 24.71 6.63 -5.72
CA ARG A 383 25.36 6.68 -4.40
C ARG A 383 25.32 8.11 -3.85
N GLU A 384 25.61 9.10 -4.70
CA GLU A 384 25.63 10.51 -4.35
C GLU A 384 24.24 11.01 -3.92
N ASP A 385 23.18 10.59 -4.63
CA ASP A 385 21.80 10.92 -4.25
C ASP A 385 21.45 10.34 -2.87
N LEU A 386 21.87 9.11 -2.58
CA LEU A 386 21.63 8.47 -1.28
C LEU A 386 22.42 9.14 -0.16
N LEU A 387 23.69 9.53 -0.39
CA LEU A 387 24.47 10.29 0.59
C LEU A 387 23.84 11.65 0.88
N LYS A 388 23.33 12.33 -0.15
CA LYS A 388 22.58 13.58 -0.01
C LYS A 388 21.30 13.38 0.81
N ALA A 389 20.51 12.35 0.49
CA ALA A 389 19.30 12.01 1.25
C ALA A 389 19.62 11.70 2.73
N CYS A 390 20.72 10.99 2.99
CA CYS A 390 21.18 10.72 4.35
C CYS A 390 21.56 12.01 5.09
N HIS A 391 22.30 12.91 4.45
CA HIS A 391 22.67 14.21 5.04
C HIS A 391 21.41 15.03 5.37
N GLU A 392 20.49 15.17 4.42
CA GLU A 392 19.24 15.92 4.58
C GLU A 392 18.38 15.34 5.73
N ALA A 393 18.15 14.02 5.72
CA ALA A 393 17.40 13.32 6.76
C ALA A 393 18.02 13.53 8.15
N TRP A 394 19.34 13.43 8.25
CA TRP A 394 20.05 13.55 9.52
C TRP A 394 20.00 14.97 10.06
N MET A 395 20.24 15.97 9.22
CA MET A 395 20.13 17.37 9.61
C MET A 395 18.71 17.72 10.07
N GLU A 396 17.68 17.24 9.37
CA GLU A 396 16.28 17.47 9.75
C GLU A 396 15.93 16.78 11.06
N LYS A 397 16.26 15.49 11.24
CA LYS A 397 15.98 14.76 12.49
C LYS A 397 16.74 15.32 13.67
N THR A 398 18.00 15.70 13.47
CA THR A 398 18.80 16.36 14.49
C THR A 398 18.05 17.58 15.01
N ASN A 399 17.59 18.48 14.11
CA ASN A 399 16.76 19.64 14.48
C ASN A 399 15.53 19.26 15.31
N LYS A 400 14.78 18.23 14.91
CA LYS A 400 13.60 17.74 15.65
C LYS A 400 13.95 17.14 17.01
N TRP A 401 15.10 16.48 17.15
CA TRP A 401 15.52 15.87 18.42
C TRP A 401 15.80 16.89 19.52
N LYS A 402 16.18 18.13 19.17
CA LYS A 402 16.28 19.24 20.14
C LYS A 402 15.00 19.41 20.97
N GLU A 403 13.86 19.16 20.35
CA GLU A 403 12.54 19.38 20.94
C GLU A 403 11.97 18.11 21.56
N THR A 404 12.50 16.93 21.21
CA THR A 404 11.82 15.64 21.45
C THR A 404 12.65 14.59 22.20
N LEU A 405 13.97 14.74 22.27
CA LEU A 405 14.86 13.78 22.95
C LEU A 405 15.60 14.42 24.12
N ASP A 406 15.78 13.65 25.18
CA ASP A 406 16.57 14.04 26.36
C ASP A 406 18.05 14.26 25.96
N VAL A 407 18.63 15.40 26.33
CA VAL A 407 20.01 15.78 25.99
C VAL A 407 21.06 14.82 26.57
N THR A 408 20.69 13.96 27.52
CA THR A 408 21.60 12.97 28.11
C THR A 408 21.89 11.78 27.19
N VAL A 409 21.09 11.54 26.15
CA VAL A 409 21.21 10.36 25.28
C VAL A 409 21.73 10.65 23.87
N TRP A 410 22.03 11.91 23.54
CA TRP A 410 22.54 12.32 22.24
C TRP A 410 23.25 13.69 22.32
N SER A 411 24.07 14.02 21.32
CA SER A 411 24.85 15.27 21.29
C SER A 411 24.62 16.03 19.99
N TRP A 412 23.99 17.21 20.07
CA TRP A 412 23.75 18.07 18.90
C TRP A 412 25.01 18.30 18.06
N THR A 413 26.11 18.65 18.73
CA THR A 413 27.38 18.97 18.05
C THR A 413 27.95 17.74 17.34
N GLU A 414 27.84 16.57 17.97
CA GLU A 414 28.33 15.32 17.40
C GLU A 414 27.46 14.86 16.21
N GLU A 415 26.13 14.92 16.35
CA GLU A 415 25.21 14.57 15.27
C GLU A 415 25.43 15.47 14.04
N VAL A 416 25.53 16.79 14.23
CA VAL A 416 25.77 17.74 13.13
C VAL A 416 27.14 17.52 12.49
N TYR A 417 28.17 17.19 13.28
CA TYR A 417 29.50 16.88 12.75
C TYR A 417 29.45 15.67 11.82
N TRP A 418 28.88 14.55 12.28
CA TRP A 418 28.83 13.32 11.49
C TRP A 418 27.84 13.38 10.32
N ALA A 419 26.73 14.12 10.48
CA ALA A 419 25.83 14.42 9.38
C ALA A 419 26.57 15.12 8.24
N LYS A 420 27.39 16.14 8.52
CA LYS A 420 28.23 16.79 7.48
C LYS A 420 29.25 15.83 6.88
N LYS A 421 29.90 15.03 7.71
CA LYS A 421 30.88 14.04 7.25
C LYS A 421 30.27 13.07 6.24
N ILE A 422 29.00 12.67 6.36
CA ILE A 422 28.43 11.68 5.44
C ILE A 422 28.55 12.08 3.95
N ALA A 423 28.50 13.38 3.65
CA ALA A 423 28.57 13.92 2.30
C ALA A 423 30.00 14.18 1.80
N GLU A 424 31.01 14.08 2.67
CA GLU A 424 32.41 14.22 2.27
C GLU A 424 32.93 12.91 1.62
N PRO A 425 33.80 12.99 0.60
CA PRO A 425 34.56 11.82 0.14
C PRO A 425 35.37 11.23 1.30
N PHE A 426 35.63 9.92 1.31
CA PHE A 426 36.66 9.38 2.21
C PHE A 426 38.01 9.95 1.75
N ASP A 427 38.76 10.55 2.68
CA ASP A 427 40.21 10.56 2.54
C ASP A 427 40.65 9.09 2.55
N SER A 428 41.22 8.66 1.42
CA SER A 428 41.67 7.29 1.12
C SER A 428 42.71 6.77 2.09
#